data_AF-A0A7V1WBT0-F1
#
_entry.id   AF-A0A7V1WBT0-F1
#
_cell.length_a   1.000
_cell.length_b   1.000
_cell.length_c   1.000
_cell.angle_alpha   90.00
_cell.angle_beta   90.00
_cell.angle_gamma   90.00
#
_symmetry.space_group_name_H-M   'P 1'
#
loop_
_entity.id
_entity.type
_entity.pdbx_description
1 polymer ?
#
loop_
_entity_poly.entity_id
_entity_poly.type
_entity_poly.pdbx_seq_one_letter_code
_entity_poly.pdbx_strand_id
1 'polypeptide(L)'
;MGTSSFQRRRLFSAGDWLTLVGMGVVVVSAALTWSVELPEVTEQSEVAAIYVSRMKHEVAGFDVHLGRLRAGWVVVVCAVAAGALLLWEPSPREAGLIRAAHAGLAVAILAVAGLHAGPYPGVVLALLGGVLMLAGAFARSRPPNP
;
A
#
# COMPACT_ATOMS: atom_id res chain seq x y z
N MET A 1 -7.59 -12.58 41.23
CA MET A 1 -6.48 -11.99 40.45
C MET A 1 -6.40 -12.74 39.13
N GLY A 2 -6.55 -12.01 38.03
CA GLY A 2 -6.92 -12.54 36.71
C GLY A 2 -5.84 -13.43 36.10
N THR A 3 -6.21 -14.66 35.80
CA THR A 3 -5.46 -15.54 34.90
C THR A 3 -5.52 -14.94 33.50
N SER A 4 -4.43 -14.32 33.06
CA SER A 4 -4.24 -13.88 31.69
C SER A 4 -4.21 -15.11 30.79
N SER A 5 -5.38 -15.53 30.32
CA SER A 5 -5.49 -16.47 29.21
C SER A 5 -4.89 -15.79 27.99
N PHE A 6 -3.60 -16.01 27.76
CA PHE A 6 -2.99 -15.95 26.44
C PHE A 6 -3.70 -17.01 25.58
N GLN A 7 -4.95 -16.73 25.19
CA GLN A 7 -5.57 -17.38 24.06
C GLN A 7 -4.58 -17.24 22.92
N ARG A 8 -4.09 -18.38 22.42
CA ARG A 8 -3.31 -18.43 21.18
C ARG A 8 -4.17 -17.74 20.13
N ARG A 9 -3.91 -16.45 19.91
CA ARG A 9 -4.41 -15.71 18.77
C ARG A 9 -4.05 -16.59 17.57
N ARG A 10 -5.02 -16.97 16.75
CA ARG A 10 -4.72 -17.50 15.42
C ARG A 10 -3.96 -16.38 14.73
N LEU A 11 -2.63 -16.45 14.80
CA LEU A 11 -1.75 -15.42 14.29
C LEU A 11 -1.94 -15.42 12.77
N PHE A 12 -2.61 -14.36 12.31
CA PHE A 12 -2.79 -13.97 10.91
C PHE A 12 -3.74 -14.87 10.11
N SER A 13 -4.97 -14.38 9.94
CA SER A 13 -5.88 -14.86 8.91
C SER A 13 -5.29 -14.60 7.51
N ALA A 14 -5.80 -15.28 6.48
CA ALA A 14 -5.39 -15.04 5.10
C ALA A 14 -5.57 -13.55 4.71
N GLY A 15 -6.58 -12.87 5.24
CA GLY A 15 -6.79 -11.44 5.01
C GLY A 15 -5.72 -10.54 5.64
N ASP A 16 -5.20 -10.92 6.81
CA ASP A 16 -4.13 -10.17 7.47
C ASP A 16 -2.82 -10.32 6.69
N TRP A 17 -2.52 -11.52 6.17
CA TRP A 17 -1.37 -11.75 5.31
C TRP A 17 -1.44 -10.96 4.00
N LEU A 18 -2.60 -10.97 3.33
CA LEU A 18 -2.81 -10.17 2.11
C LEU A 18 -2.57 -8.68 2.36
N THR A 19 -3.05 -8.18 3.50
CA THR A 19 -2.84 -6.80 3.90
C THR A 19 -1.36 -6.50 4.16
N LEU A 20 -0.67 -7.35 4.93
CA LEU A 20 0.74 -7.15 5.27
C LEU A 20 1.64 -7.19 4.03
N VAL A 21 1.40 -8.15 3.13
CA VAL A 21 2.13 -8.25 1.86
C VAL A 21 1.82 -7.01 1.00
N GLY A 22 0.55 -6.64 0.87
CA GLY A 22 0.15 -5.45 0.12
C GLY A 22 0.80 -4.18 0.67
N MET A 23 0.81 -3.99 1.98
CA MET A 23 1.47 -2.87 2.65
C MET A 23 2.97 -2.82 2.33
N GLY A 24 3.68 -3.96 2.42
CA GLY A 24 5.09 -4.05 2.07
C GLY A 24 5.37 -3.67 0.62
N VAL A 25 4.56 -4.18 -0.31
CA VAL A 25 4.64 -3.84 -1.74
C VAL A 25 4.43 -2.34 -1.96
N VAL A 26 3.44 -1.73 -1.30
CA VAL A 26 3.16 -0.29 -1.41
C VAL A 26 4.30 0.57 -0.85
N VAL A 27 4.92 0.17 0.25
CA VAL A 27 6.07 0.92 0.81
C VAL A 27 7.28 0.84 -0.12
N VAL A 28 7.57 -0.33 -0.69
CA VAL A 28 8.65 -0.48 -1.69
C VAL A 28 8.34 0.33 -2.95
N SER A 29 7.08 0.36 -3.37
CA SER A 29 6.67 1.13 -4.55
C SER A 29 6.85 2.64 -4.35
N ALA A 30 6.63 3.12 -3.13
CA ALA A 30 6.92 4.49 -2.73
C ALA A 30 8.40 4.85 -2.96
N ALA A 31 9.32 3.97 -2.56
CA ALA A 31 10.76 4.18 -2.76
C ALA A 31 11.18 4.17 -4.24
N LEU A 32 10.50 3.40 -5.09
CA LEU A 32 10.86 3.25 -6.51
C LEU A 32 10.35 4.38 -7.42
N THR A 33 9.21 4.98 -7.08
CA THR A 33 8.57 6.01 -7.94
C THR A 33 8.57 7.39 -7.30
N TRP A 34 8.79 7.49 -6.00
CA TRP A 34 8.58 8.73 -5.25
C TRP A 34 9.77 9.15 -4.38
N SER A 35 10.95 8.54 -4.56
CA SER A 35 12.20 8.96 -3.89
C SER A 35 12.61 10.38 -4.29
N VAL A 36 13.11 11.16 -3.35
CA VAL A 36 13.42 12.59 -3.56
C VAL A 36 14.59 12.81 -4.54
N GLU A 37 15.41 11.78 -4.73
CA GLU A 37 16.60 11.84 -5.55
C GLU A 37 16.34 11.06 -6.85
N LEU A 38 16.39 11.78 -7.97
CA LEU A 38 16.63 11.16 -9.27
C LEU A 38 17.94 10.38 -9.13
N PRO A 39 17.97 9.06 -9.40
CA PRO A 39 19.23 8.34 -9.39
C PRO A 39 20.16 9.06 -10.37
N GLU A 40 21.34 9.45 -9.90
CA GLU A 40 22.43 9.84 -10.79
C GLU A 40 22.62 8.67 -11.74
N VAL A 41 22.17 8.85 -12.98
CA VAL A 41 22.29 7.83 -14.02
C VAL A 41 23.77 7.76 -14.35
N THR A 42 24.51 6.92 -13.63
CA THR A 42 25.82 6.47 -14.06
C THR A 42 25.60 5.77 -15.40
N GLU A 43 26.16 6.33 -16.47
CA GLU A 43 25.96 5.97 -17.89
C GLU A 43 26.33 4.53 -18.27
N GLN A 44 26.52 3.62 -17.30
CA GLN A 44 27.15 2.31 -17.48
C GLN A 44 26.19 1.11 -17.44
N SER A 45 24.87 1.32 -17.34
CA SER A 45 23.91 0.21 -17.41
C SER A 45 23.11 0.25 -18.71
N GLU A 46 23.46 -0.61 -19.66
CA GLU A 46 22.73 -0.76 -20.94
C GLU A 46 21.26 -1.17 -20.74
N VAL A 47 20.95 -1.89 -19.65
CA VAL A 47 19.58 -2.26 -19.29
C VAL A 47 18.79 -1.05 -18.77
N ALA A 48 19.43 -0.14 -18.05
CA ALA A 48 18.82 1.13 -17.63
C ALA A 48 18.63 2.09 -18.82
N ALA A 49 19.56 2.10 -19.79
CA ALA A 49 19.51 3.01 -20.94
C ALA A 49 18.28 2.80 -21.84
N ILE A 50 17.81 1.56 -22.01
CA ILE A 50 16.63 1.25 -22.83
C ILE A 50 15.33 1.75 -22.17
N TYR A 51 15.23 1.69 -20.84
CA TYR A 51 14.04 2.20 -20.12
C TYR A 51 14.11 3.70 -19.81
N VAL A 52 15.29 4.25 -19.57
CA VAL A 52 15.49 5.65 -19.14
C VAL A 52 15.54 6.63 -20.33
N SER A 53 16.01 6.21 -21.51
CA SER A 53 16.16 7.14 -22.65
C SER A 53 14.84 7.64 -23.27
N ARG A 54 13.70 7.00 -23.01
CA ARG A 54 12.38 7.47 -23.49
C ARG A 54 11.58 8.30 -22.48
N MET A 55 11.96 8.33 -21.20
CA MET A 55 11.19 9.01 -20.14
C MET A 55 11.76 10.38 -19.77
N LYS A 56 12.53 11.03 -20.65
CA LYS A 56 13.35 12.14 -20.18
C LYS A 56 12.53 13.35 -19.72
N HIS A 57 11.32 13.67 -20.19
CA HIS A 57 10.84 15.06 -20.03
C HIS A 57 9.34 15.36 -19.84
N GLU A 58 8.45 14.43 -19.45
CA GLU A 58 7.05 14.84 -19.17
C GLU A 58 6.52 14.28 -17.85
N VAL A 59 6.61 15.13 -16.83
CA VAL A 59 6.04 14.99 -15.48
C VAL A 59 6.56 13.76 -14.74
N ALA A 60 7.78 13.92 -14.22
CA ALA A 60 8.26 13.26 -13.02
C ALA A 60 7.10 13.13 -12.01
N GLY A 61 6.62 11.91 -11.76
CA GLY A 61 5.59 11.65 -10.74
C GLY A 61 5.84 12.31 -9.39
N PHE A 62 7.11 12.55 -9.13
CA PHE A 62 7.69 13.32 -8.04
C PHE A 62 7.01 14.67 -7.74
N ASP A 63 6.35 15.33 -8.71
CA ASP A 63 5.67 16.63 -8.50
C ASP A 63 4.16 16.55 -8.26
N VAL A 64 3.56 15.35 -8.20
CA VAL A 64 2.13 15.22 -7.87
C VAL A 64 1.93 15.49 -6.38
N HIS A 65 1.49 16.71 -6.06
CA HIS A 65 1.14 17.15 -4.72
C HIS A 65 -0.37 17.02 -4.51
N LEU A 66 -0.76 16.31 -3.45
CA LEU A 66 -2.13 16.31 -2.92
C LEU A 66 -2.19 17.36 -1.80
N GLY A 67 -2.48 18.60 -2.19
CA GLY A 67 -2.40 19.75 -1.28
C GLY A 67 -0.96 20.06 -0.88
N ARG A 68 -0.61 19.81 0.40
CA ARG A 68 0.76 20.03 0.93
C ARG A 68 1.60 18.75 1.03
N LEU A 69 1.03 17.59 0.71
CA LEU A 69 1.70 16.30 0.82
C LEU A 69 2.06 15.77 -0.57
N ARG A 70 3.27 15.24 -0.72
CA ARG A 70 3.66 14.50 -1.92
C ARG A 70 2.84 13.21 -1.99
N ALA A 71 2.35 12.85 -3.17
CA ALA A 71 1.50 11.67 -3.37
C ALA A 71 2.13 10.36 -2.85
N GLY A 72 3.46 10.21 -2.97
CA GLY A 72 4.18 9.07 -2.38
C GLY A 72 4.01 8.94 -0.87
N TRP A 73 4.03 10.05 -0.13
CA TRP A 73 3.80 10.03 1.33
C TRP A 73 2.35 9.69 1.68
N VAL A 74 1.38 10.14 0.87
CA VAL A 74 -0.03 9.76 1.05
C VAL A 74 -0.18 8.25 0.95
N VAL A 75 0.41 7.64 -0.08
CA VAL A 75 0.38 6.20 -0.32
C VAL A 75 1.02 5.43 0.85
N VAL A 76 2.18 5.88 1.35
CA VAL A 76 2.85 5.26 2.52
C VAL A 76 1.99 5.38 3.78
N VAL A 77 1.48 6.58 4.09
CA VAL A 77 0.66 6.80 5.29
C VAL A 77 -0.61 5.96 5.25
N CYS A 78 -1.27 5.86 4.09
CA CYS A 78 -2.43 5.00 3.91
C CYS A 78 -2.09 3.52 4.14
N ALA A 79 -0.96 3.05 3.61
CA ALA A 79 -0.53 1.66 3.78
C ALA A 79 -0.21 1.34 5.24
N VAL A 80 0.54 2.20 5.91
CA VAL A 80 0.90 2.06 7.33
C VAL A 80 -0.34 2.13 8.22
N ALA A 81 -1.27 3.05 7.95
CA ALA A 81 -2.52 3.15 8.69
C ALA A 81 -3.37 1.89 8.55
N ALA A 82 -3.46 1.32 7.34
CA ALA A 82 -4.18 0.07 7.12
C ALA A 82 -3.51 -1.12 7.82
N GLY A 83 -2.18 -1.17 7.84
CA GLY A 83 -1.43 -2.14 8.65
C GLY A 83 -1.66 -1.97 10.16
N ALA A 84 -1.69 -0.73 10.66
CA ALA A 84 -1.97 -0.44 12.07
C ALA A 84 -3.39 -0.89 12.48
N LEU A 85 -4.38 -0.80 11.58
CA LEU A 85 -5.74 -1.32 11.81
C LEU A 85 -5.78 -2.86 11.98
N LEU A 86 -4.71 -3.59 11.65
CA LEU A 86 -4.60 -5.03 11.95
C LEU A 86 -4.27 -5.28 13.43
N LEU A 87 -3.62 -4.34 14.10
CA LEU A 87 -3.30 -4.46 15.54
C LEU A 87 -4.55 -4.31 16.42
N TRP A 88 -5.60 -3.71 15.86
CA TRP A 88 -6.88 -3.55 16.54
C TRP A 88 -7.79 -4.75 16.29
N GLU A 89 -8.30 -5.32 17.38
CA GLU A 89 -9.31 -6.39 17.35
C GLU A 89 -10.69 -5.73 17.51
N PRO A 90 -11.44 -5.53 16.41
CA PRO A 90 -12.73 -4.83 16.47
C PRO A 90 -13.73 -5.59 17.32
N SER A 91 -14.48 -4.85 18.15
CA SER A 91 -15.74 -5.39 18.67
C SER A 91 -16.74 -5.64 17.52
N PRO A 92 -17.76 -6.51 17.69
CA PRO A 92 -18.76 -6.76 16.64
C PRO A 92 -19.46 -5.49 16.13
N ARG A 93 -19.57 -4.45 16.98
CA ARG A 93 -20.16 -3.16 16.63
C ARG A 93 -19.23 -2.30 15.75
N GLU A 94 -17.91 -2.44 15.92
CA GLU A 94 -16.89 -1.66 15.22
C GLU A 94 -16.37 -2.36 13.96
N ALA A 95 -16.59 -3.66 13.83
CA ALA A 95 -16.07 -4.49 12.73
C ALA A 95 -16.42 -3.93 11.34
N GLY A 96 -17.63 -3.37 11.18
CA GLY A 96 -18.06 -2.72 9.94
C GLY A 96 -17.26 -1.44 9.65
N LEU A 97 -17.05 -0.60 10.66
CA LEU A 97 -16.32 0.66 10.54
C LEU A 97 -14.83 0.42 10.25
N ILE A 98 -14.17 -0.49 10.98
CA ILE A 98 -12.77 -0.83 10.75
C ILE A 98 -12.58 -1.39 9.34
N ARG A 99 -13.52 -2.22 8.85
CA ARG A 99 -13.47 -2.73 7.48
C ARG A 99 -13.63 -1.62 6.45
N ALA A 100 -14.61 -0.73 6.63
CA ALA A 100 -14.81 0.40 5.74
C ALA A 100 -13.60 1.32 5.70
N ALA A 101 -12.98 1.60 6.86
CA ALA A 101 -11.74 2.36 6.95
C ALA A 101 -10.60 1.65 6.19
N HIS A 102 -10.43 0.35 6.39
CA HIS A 102 -9.40 -0.44 5.70
C HIS A 102 -9.58 -0.43 4.18
N ALA A 103 -10.79 -0.69 3.70
CA ALA A 103 -11.12 -0.65 2.29
C ALA A 103 -10.94 0.77 1.72
N GLY A 104 -11.33 1.80 2.47
CA GLY A 104 -11.14 3.21 2.10
C GLY A 104 -9.67 3.58 1.92
N LEU A 105 -8.78 3.12 2.81
CA LEU A 105 -7.34 3.32 2.68
C LEU A 105 -6.76 2.62 1.45
N ALA A 106 -7.18 1.39 1.18
CA ALA A 106 -6.77 0.66 -0.02
C ALA A 106 -7.26 1.35 -1.31
N VAL A 107 -8.52 1.80 -1.34
CA VAL A 107 -9.09 2.57 -2.45
C VAL A 107 -8.36 3.90 -2.65
N ALA A 108 -7.98 4.59 -1.57
CA ALA A 108 -7.19 5.81 -1.66
C ALA A 108 -5.84 5.56 -2.35
N ILE A 109 -5.14 4.48 -2.00
CA ILE A 109 -3.89 4.08 -2.67
C ILE A 109 -4.14 3.83 -4.17
N LEU A 110 -5.19 3.09 -4.52
CA LEU A 110 -5.55 2.81 -5.91
C LEU A 110 -5.90 4.09 -6.69
N ALA A 111 -6.62 5.02 -6.07
CA ALA A 111 -6.97 6.30 -6.69
C ALA A 111 -5.73 7.15 -6.96
N VAL A 112 -4.83 7.26 -5.97
CA VAL A 112 -3.57 8.02 -6.14
C VAL A 112 -2.68 7.38 -7.22
N ALA A 113 -2.58 6.06 -7.24
CA ALA A 113 -1.82 5.34 -8.27
C ALA A 113 -2.46 5.47 -9.66
N GLY A 114 -3.79 5.38 -9.77
CA GLY A 114 -4.52 5.48 -11.03
C GLY A 114 -4.54 6.89 -11.63
N LEU A 115 -4.46 7.94 -10.80
CA LEU A 115 -4.30 9.32 -11.27
C LEU A 115 -2.92 9.58 -11.87
N HIS A 116 -1.96 8.68 -11.65
CA HIS A 116 -0.62 8.85 -12.16
C HIS A 116 -0.52 8.40 -13.63
N ALA A 117 -0.34 9.36 -14.54
CA ALA A 117 -0.20 9.10 -15.96
C ALA A 117 1.18 8.52 -16.30
N GLY A 118 1.35 7.20 -16.15
CA GLY A 118 2.53 6.49 -16.64
C GLY A 118 2.70 5.09 -16.05
N PRO A 119 3.13 4.10 -16.84
CA PRO A 119 3.40 2.74 -16.36
C PRO A 119 4.75 2.66 -15.64
N TYR A 120 4.98 3.52 -14.65
CA TYR A 120 6.17 3.46 -13.83
C TYR A 120 6.14 2.20 -12.96
N PRO A 121 7.27 1.49 -12.77
CA PRO A 121 7.30 0.26 -11.97
C PRO A 121 6.67 0.41 -10.57
N GLY A 122 6.90 1.52 -9.87
CA GLY A 122 6.26 1.76 -8.57
C GLY A 122 4.78 2.12 -8.66
N VAL A 123 4.26 2.68 -9.76
CA VAL A 123 2.80 2.83 -9.94
C VAL A 123 2.14 1.46 -10.07
N VAL A 124 2.73 0.56 -10.87
CA VAL A 124 2.23 -0.82 -11.03
C VAL A 124 2.26 -1.57 -9.70
N LEU A 125 3.35 -1.46 -8.94
CA LEU A 125 3.44 -2.06 -7.61
C LEU A 125 2.46 -1.43 -6.61
N ALA A 126 2.23 -0.12 -6.65
CA ALA A 126 1.22 0.54 -5.81
C ALA A 126 -0.19 0.02 -6.12
N LEU A 127 -0.53 -0.18 -7.39
CA LEU A 127 -1.81 -0.78 -7.80
C LEU A 127 -1.95 -2.21 -7.28
N LEU A 128 -0.93 -3.06 -7.50
CA LEU A 128 -0.93 -4.44 -7.01
C LEU A 128 -1.07 -4.51 -5.49
N GLY A 129 -0.29 -3.70 -4.77
CA GLY A 129 -0.34 -3.62 -3.32
C GLY A 129 -1.69 -3.12 -2.80
N GLY A 130 -2.28 -2.10 -3.44
CA GLY A 130 -3.63 -1.61 -3.13
C GLY A 130 -4.71 -2.68 -3.35
N VAL A 131 -4.63 -3.45 -4.43
CA VAL A 131 -5.54 -4.57 -4.71
C VAL A 131 -5.41 -5.67 -3.64
N LEU A 132 -4.19 -6.02 -3.25
CA LEU A 132 -3.94 -7.01 -2.20
C LEU A 132 -4.53 -6.56 -0.85
N MET A 133 -4.34 -5.29 -0.48
CA MET A 133 -4.91 -4.74 0.76
C MET A 133 -6.43 -4.70 0.73
N LEU A 134 -7.03 -4.35 -0.42
CA LEU A 134 -8.47 -4.37 -0.61
C LEU A 134 -9.03 -5.80 -0.49
N ALA A 135 -8.36 -6.77 -1.12
CA ALA A 135 -8.70 -8.18 -0.99
C ALA A 135 -8.56 -8.67 0.47
N GLY A 136 -7.53 -8.22 1.19
CA GLY A 136 -7.34 -8.49 2.61
C GLY A 136 -8.50 -7.98 3.47
N ALA A 137 -8.94 -6.74 3.24
CA ALA A 137 -10.09 -6.14 3.91
C ALA A 137 -11.37 -6.97 3.71
N PHE A 138 -11.61 -7.45 2.48
CA PHE A 138 -12.76 -8.31 2.19
C PHE A 138 -12.61 -9.73 2.74
N ALA A 139 -11.41 -10.32 2.73
CA ALA A 139 -11.16 -11.66 3.26
C ALA A 139 -11.38 -11.71 4.79
N ARG A 140 -11.04 -10.64 5.51
CA ARG A 140 -11.34 -10.48 6.96
C ARG A 140 -12.85 -10.46 7.25
N SER A 141 -13.69 -10.30 6.23
CA SER A 141 -15.16 -10.28 6.37
C SER A 141 -15.80 -11.63 6.57
N ARG A 142 -15.16 -12.68 6.09
CA ARG A 142 -15.82 -13.99 6.01
C ARG A 142 -15.77 -14.63 7.40
N PRO A 143 -16.91 -14.97 8.00
CA PRO A 143 -16.89 -15.79 9.20
C PRO A 143 -16.11 -17.08 8.88
N PRO A 144 -15.36 -17.64 9.84
CA PRO A 144 -14.75 -18.96 9.63
C PRO A 144 -15.87 -19.93 9.25
N ASN A 145 -15.75 -20.58 8.09
CA ASN A 145 -16.68 -21.63 7.71
C ASN A 145 -16.70 -22.67 8.84
N PRO A 146 -17.89 -23.09 9.29
CA PRO A 146 -18.05 -24.09 10.34
C PRO A 146 -17.41 -25.43 9.97
#